data_AF-A0A6P0P6N0-F1
#
_entry.id   AF-A0A6P0P6N0-F1
#
_cell.length_a   1.000
_cell.length_b   1.000
_cell.length_c   1.000
_cell.angle_alpha   90.00
_cell.angle_beta   90.00
_cell.angle_gamma   90.00
#
_symmetry.space_group_name_H-M   'P 1'
#
loop_
_entity.id
_entity.type
_entity.pdbx_description
1 polymer ?
#
loop_
_entity_poly.entity_id
_entity_poly.type
_entity_poly.pdbx_seq_one_letter_code
_entity_poly.pdbx_strand_id
1 'polypeptide(L)'
;MSNEIEYKEINKSTISSDESFSSQQNSRELELSERVARLEEKLDQALMLISDIYRYGKLRDLLSAGKWKEADKETAKVMLEISGQTDKEKLTPDDVIKFPCSVINLIDQLWTNYSKGHFGFSIQKKIYESMGGTYDISNIDMKLLNKTCERLGLQLNNKWIPYENLNFSLEAPKGCFPVAWWDSPYGAKLAVYFLARLNSCKIN
;
A
#
# COMPACT_ATOMS: atom_id res chain seq x y z
N MET A 1 -9.86 63.76 59.27
CA MET A 1 -8.86 62.80 59.77
C MET A 1 -9.27 61.44 59.25
N SER A 2 -8.44 60.87 58.40
CA SER A 2 -8.77 59.80 57.46
C SER A 2 -8.80 58.43 58.13
N ASN A 3 -9.75 57.59 57.73
CA ASN A 3 -9.85 56.17 58.10
C ASN A 3 -8.71 55.38 57.46
N GLU A 4 -7.90 54.68 58.26
CA GLU A 4 -7.03 53.62 57.78
C GLU A 4 -7.77 52.28 57.78
N ILE A 5 -7.78 51.64 56.62
CA ILE A 5 -8.34 50.31 56.37
C ILE A 5 -7.29 49.28 56.78
N GLU A 6 -7.65 48.39 57.71
CA GLU A 6 -6.83 47.26 58.14
C GLU A 6 -6.82 46.19 57.03
N TYR A 7 -5.70 46.07 56.32
CA TYR A 7 -5.49 44.99 55.35
C TYR A 7 -5.06 43.73 56.09
N LYS A 8 -5.92 42.70 56.09
CA LYS A 8 -5.57 41.35 56.54
C LYS A 8 -4.44 40.79 55.67
N GLU A 9 -3.31 40.47 56.29
CA GLU A 9 -2.22 39.72 55.67
C GLU A 9 -2.72 38.34 55.22
N ILE A 10 -2.76 38.13 53.90
CA ILE A 10 -3.04 36.83 53.30
C ILE A 10 -1.78 35.97 53.48
N ASN A 11 -1.94 34.82 54.15
CA ASN A 11 -0.86 33.96 54.59
C ASN A 11 -0.06 33.38 53.41
N LYS A 12 1.23 33.74 53.32
CA LYS A 12 2.18 33.37 52.25
C LYS A 12 2.36 31.85 52.08
N SER A 13 2.08 31.08 53.12
CA SER A 13 2.10 29.61 53.10
C SER A 13 0.97 28.98 52.27
N THR A 14 -0.21 29.61 52.26
CA THR A 14 -1.38 29.16 51.47
C THR A 14 -1.17 29.39 49.97
N ILE A 15 -0.53 30.50 49.60
CA ILE A 15 -0.22 30.84 48.19
C ILE A 15 0.83 29.87 47.63
N SER A 16 1.87 29.54 48.40
CA SER A 16 2.90 28.59 47.98
C SER A 16 2.39 27.15 47.83
N SER A 17 1.42 26.73 48.65
CA SER A 17 0.80 25.41 48.49
C SER A 17 -0.10 25.34 47.25
N ASP A 18 -0.87 26.39 46.97
CA ASP A 18 -1.76 26.46 45.79
C ASP A 18 -0.98 26.51 44.47
N GLU A 19 0.14 27.24 44.41
CA GLU A 19 1.02 27.24 43.24
C GLU A 19 1.70 25.87 43.02
N SER A 20 2.12 25.18 44.09
CA SER A 20 2.69 23.83 44.00
C SER A 20 1.65 22.78 43.56
N PHE A 21 0.40 22.95 44.00
CA PHE A 21 -0.70 22.04 43.66
C PHE A 21 -1.16 22.25 42.21
N SER A 22 -1.29 23.51 41.79
CA SER A 22 -1.60 23.91 40.41
C SER A 22 -0.54 23.43 39.42
N SER A 23 0.75 23.58 39.76
CA SER A 23 1.86 23.07 38.94
C SER A 23 1.89 21.54 38.87
N GLN A 24 1.54 20.84 39.95
CA GLN A 24 1.38 19.38 39.92
C GLN A 24 0.18 18.92 39.08
N GLN A 25 -0.94 19.62 39.14
CA GLN A 25 -2.11 19.33 38.29
C GLN A 25 -1.77 19.53 36.81
N ASN A 26 -1.18 20.68 36.45
CA ASN A 26 -0.76 20.95 35.07
C ASN A 26 0.23 19.89 34.55
N SER A 27 1.18 19.45 35.39
CA SER A 27 2.14 18.41 35.02
C SER A 27 1.48 17.06 34.73
N ARG A 28 0.48 16.67 35.54
CA ARG A 28 -0.30 15.44 35.31
C ARG A 28 -1.18 15.53 34.07
N GLU A 29 -1.75 16.70 33.80
CA GLU A 29 -2.59 16.93 32.62
C GLU A 29 -1.77 16.87 31.32
N LEU A 30 -0.56 17.43 31.33
CA LEU A 30 0.42 17.29 30.24
C LEU A 30 0.81 15.82 30.01
N GLU A 31 1.16 15.08 31.07
CA GLU A 31 1.52 13.67 30.96
C GLU A 31 0.34 12.82 30.44
N LEU A 32 -0.88 13.13 30.89
CA LEU A 32 -2.09 12.47 30.40
C LEU A 32 -2.33 12.76 28.92
N SER A 33 -2.16 14.02 28.50
CA SER A 33 -2.28 14.43 27.10
C SER A 33 -1.29 13.69 26.19
N GLU A 34 -0.01 13.60 26.60
CA GLU A 34 0.99 12.83 25.86
C GLU A 34 0.65 11.34 25.78
N ARG A 35 0.11 10.76 26.86
CA ARG A 35 -0.32 9.35 26.87
C ARG A 35 -1.50 9.12 25.95
N VAL A 36 -2.47 10.05 25.89
CA VAL A 36 -3.61 9.98 24.98
C VAL A 36 -3.13 10.01 23.53
N ALA A 37 -2.26 10.97 23.16
CA ALA A 37 -1.72 11.06 21.80
C ALA A 37 -0.99 9.77 21.37
N ARG A 38 -0.18 9.17 22.26
CA ARG A 38 0.49 7.89 21.97
C ARG A 38 -0.49 6.72 21.83
N LEU A 39 -1.60 6.73 22.57
CA LEU A 39 -2.63 5.71 22.46
C LEU A 39 -3.42 5.85 21.16
N GLU A 40 -3.72 7.08 20.75
CA GLU A 40 -4.34 7.38 19.45
C GLU A 40 -3.45 6.88 18.30
N GLU A 41 -2.14 7.18 18.31
CA GLU A 41 -1.21 6.68 17.31
C GLU A 41 -1.16 5.13 17.25
N LYS A 42 -1.10 4.48 18.42
CA LYS A 42 -1.13 3.01 18.49
C LYS A 42 -2.45 2.42 18.01
N LEU A 43 -3.57 3.11 18.28
CA LEU A 43 -4.88 2.70 17.82
C LEU A 43 -4.97 2.81 16.29
N ASP A 44 -4.48 3.90 15.70
CA ASP A 44 -4.41 4.08 14.25
C ASP A 44 -3.54 3.00 13.58
N GLN A 45 -2.39 2.69 14.17
CA GLN A 45 -1.52 1.59 13.69
C GLN A 45 -2.22 0.23 13.79
N ALA A 46 -2.91 -0.06 14.89
CA ALA A 46 -3.63 -1.32 15.07
C ALA A 46 -4.83 -1.44 14.11
N LEU A 47 -5.57 -0.35 13.90
CA LEU A 47 -6.67 -0.27 12.94
C LEU A 47 -6.18 -0.51 11.51
N MET A 48 -5.02 0.04 11.15
CA MET A 48 -4.38 -0.22 9.85
C MET A 48 -4.09 -1.71 9.66
N LEU A 49 -3.48 -2.37 10.64
CA LEU A 49 -3.16 -3.81 10.60
C LEU A 49 -4.42 -4.69 10.51
N ILE A 50 -5.47 -4.37 11.28
CA ILE A 50 -6.75 -5.10 11.22
C ILE A 50 -7.41 -4.90 9.85
N SER A 51 -7.36 -3.68 9.32
CA SER A 51 -7.90 -3.37 7.99
C SER A 51 -7.17 -4.18 6.91
N ASP A 52 -5.87 -4.39 7.06
CA ASP A 52 -5.07 -5.20 6.13
C ASP A 52 -5.42 -6.69 6.24
N ILE A 53 -5.63 -7.24 7.45
CA ILE A 53 -6.10 -8.63 7.63
C ILE A 53 -7.43 -8.85 6.90
N TYR A 54 -8.37 -7.90 7.02
CA TYR A 54 -9.67 -8.02 6.37
C TYR A 54 -9.57 -7.79 4.85
N ARG A 55 -8.89 -6.72 4.43
CA ARG A 55 -8.74 -6.31 3.02
C ARG A 55 -8.03 -7.38 2.19
N TYR A 56 -6.96 -7.98 2.72
CA TYR A 56 -6.18 -8.99 2.00
C TYR A 56 -6.57 -10.43 2.35
N GLY A 57 -7.46 -10.63 3.33
CA GLY A 57 -7.86 -11.97 3.78
C GLY A 57 -8.44 -12.81 2.64
N LYS A 58 -9.33 -12.23 1.83
CA LYS A 58 -9.92 -12.91 0.67
C LYS A 58 -8.85 -13.27 -0.36
N LEU A 59 -7.93 -12.36 -0.68
CA LEU A 59 -6.83 -12.63 -1.62
C LEU A 59 -5.95 -13.78 -1.11
N ARG A 60 -5.55 -13.74 0.17
CA ARG A 60 -4.77 -14.80 0.82
C ARG A 60 -5.47 -16.14 0.71
N ASP A 61 -6.77 -16.20 1.02
CA ASP A 61 -7.52 -17.45 1.03
C ASP A 61 -7.64 -18.04 -0.39
N LEU A 62 -7.90 -17.19 -1.40
CA LEU A 62 -7.93 -17.60 -2.80
C LEU A 62 -6.57 -18.14 -3.28
N LEU A 63 -5.47 -17.45 -2.95
CA LEU A 63 -4.12 -17.88 -3.29
C LEU A 63 -3.76 -19.20 -2.59
N SER A 64 -4.08 -19.35 -1.31
CA SER A 64 -3.84 -20.58 -0.55
C SER A 64 -4.59 -21.79 -1.11
N ALA A 65 -5.77 -21.56 -1.68
CA ALA A 65 -6.58 -22.57 -2.34
C ALA A 65 -6.19 -22.84 -3.80
N GLY A 66 -5.17 -22.13 -4.34
CA GLY A 66 -4.76 -22.25 -5.74
C GLY A 66 -5.79 -21.72 -6.75
N LYS A 67 -6.71 -20.86 -6.31
CA LYS A 67 -7.73 -20.23 -7.16
C LYS A 67 -7.16 -19.00 -7.87
N TRP A 68 -6.24 -19.23 -8.80
CA TRP A 68 -5.42 -18.19 -9.41
C TRP A 68 -6.23 -17.12 -10.17
N LYS A 69 -7.31 -17.52 -10.85
CA LYS A 69 -8.17 -16.59 -11.60
C LYS A 69 -8.90 -15.63 -10.67
N GLU A 70 -9.49 -16.16 -9.61
CA GLU A 70 -10.19 -15.38 -8.61
C GLU A 70 -9.23 -14.51 -7.81
N ALA A 71 -8.05 -15.02 -7.46
CA ALA A 71 -6.99 -14.25 -6.79
C ALA A 71 -6.50 -13.09 -7.66
N ASP A 72 -6.40 -13.29 -8.97
CA ASP A 72 -6.01 -12.26 -9.93
C ASP A 72 -7.05 -11.13 -10.01
N LYS A 73 -8.33 -11.47 -10.10
CA LYS A 73 -9.44 -10.50 -10.02
C LYS A 73 -9.46 -9.76 -8.69
N GLU A 74 -9.28 -10.48 -7.58
CA GLU A 74 -9.25 -9.88 -6.25
C GLU A 74 -8.05 -8.94 -6.09
N THR A 75 -6.89 -9.27 -6.67
CA THR A 75 -5.71 -8.41 -6.68
C THR A 75 -6.02 -7.08 -7.35
N ALA A 76 -6.65 -7.10 -8.54
CA ALA A 76 -7.03 -5.87 -9.23
C ALA A 76 -8.04 -5.03 -8.43
N LYS A 77 -9.00 -5.67 -7.75
CA LYS A 77 -9.97 -5.01 -6.88
C LYS A 77 -9.31 -4.34 -5.67
N VAL A 78 -8.44 -5.07 -4.98
CA VAL A 78 -7.68 -4.55 -3.83
C VAL A 78 -6.81 -3.36 -4.26
N MET A 79 -6.07 -3.48 -5.37
CA MET A 79 -5.22 -2.39 -5.89
C MET A 79 -6.05 -1.15 -6.24
N LEU A 80 -7.26 -1.32 -6.75
CA LEU A 80 -8.18 -0.21 -6.99
C LEU A 80 -8.64 0.44 -5.67
N GLU A 81 -9.02 -0.34 -4.65
CA GLU A 81 -9.40 0.18 -3.34
C GLU A 81 -8.26 0.99 -2.67
N ILE A 82 -7.01 0.52 -2.81
CA ILE A 82 -5.82 1.20 -2.27
C ILE A 82 -5.61 2.57 -2.93
N SER A 83 -5.96 2.73 -4.20
CA SER A 83 -5.87 4.02 -4.90
C SER A 83 -6.94 5.03 -4.46
N GLY A 84 -7.93 4.60 -3.66
CA GLY A 84 -9.11 5.42 -3.34
C GLY A 84 -10.09 5.58 -4.50
N GLN A 85 -9.88 4.87 -5.62
CA GLN A 85 -10.77 4.89 -6.77
C GLN A 85 -11.82 3.78 -6.67
N THR A 86 -12.97 4.04 -7.30
CA THR A 86 -14.08 3.07 -7.40
C THR A 86 -14.17 2.41 -8.77
N ASP A 87 -13.43 2.94 -9.73
CA ASP A 87 -13.46 2.52 -11.12
C ASP A 87 -12.04 2.59 -11.71
N LYS A 88 -11.63 1.54 -12.42
CA LYS A 88 -10.34 1.48 -13.10
C LYS A 88 -10.21 2.58 -14.17
N GLU A 89 -11.31 3.02 -14.75
CA GLU A 89 -11.30 4.11 -15.74
C GLU A 89 -10.86 5.46 -15.15
N LYS A 90 -10.95 5.61 -13.81
CA LYS A 90 -10.51 6.81 -13.09
C LYS A 90 -9.09 6.71 -12.55
N LEU A 91 -8.48 5.53 -12.61
CA LEU A 91 -7.14 5.29 -12.09
C LEU A 91 -6.09 5.85 -13.06
N THR A 92 -5.44 6.94 -12.65
CA THR A 92 -4.42 7.60 -13.47
C THR A 92 -3.01 7.07 -13.15
N PRO A 93 -2.04 7.23 -14.06
CA PRO A 93 -0.64 6.92 -13.75
C PRO A 93 -0.09 7.67 -12.52
N ASP A 94 -0.57 8.89 -12.26
CA ASP A 94 -0.16 9.70 -11.10
C ASP A 94 -0.75 9.20 -9.77
N ASP A 95 -1.82 8.41 -9.80
CA ASP A 95 -2.32 7.70 -8.63
C ASP A 95 -1.41 6.50 -8.33
N VAL A 96 -1.03 5.76 -9.38
CA VAL A 96 -0.19 4.56 -9.29
C VAL A 96 1.17 4.85 -8.68
N ILE A 97 1.81 5.97 -9.03
CA ILE A 97 3.12 6.34 -8.48
C ILE A 97 3.08 6.64 -6.97
N LYS A 98 1.89 6.86 -6.39
CA LYS A 98 1.70 7.14 -4.96
C LYS A 98 1.38 5.88 -4.15
N PHE A 99 1.24 4.71 -4.79
CA PHE A 99 0.84 3.48 -4.10
C PHE A 99 1.79 3.16 -2.94
N PRO A 100 1.30 2.83 -1.74
CA PRO A 100 2.15 2.53 -0.60
C PRO A 100 3.04 1.31 -0.87
N CYS A 101 4.35 1.44 -0.65
CA CYS A 101 5.29 0.34 -0.89
C CYS A 101 5.02 -0.87 0.00
N SER A 102 4.59 -0.66 1.25
CA SER A 102 4.22 -1.74 2.17
C SER A 102 3.12 -2.63 1.61
N VAL A 103 2.14 -2.01 0.95
CA VAL A 103 0.98 -2.69 0.37
C VAL A 103 1.37 -3.47 -0.88
N ILE A 104 2.14 -2.86 -1.79
CA ILE A 104 2.67 -3.55 -2.98
C ILE A 104 3.50 -4.78 -2.53
N ASN A 105 4.38 -4.59 -1.55
CA ASN A 105 5.22 -5.66 -1.01
C ASN A 105 4.38 -6.80 -0.41
N LEU A 106 3.32 -6.47 0.34
CA LEU A 106 2.44 -7.47 0.92
C LEU A 106 1.71 -8.30 -0.15
N ILE A 107 1.15 -7.65 -1.17
CA ILE A 107 0.48 -8.35 -2.28
C ILE A 107 1.48 -9.24 -3.02
N ASP A 108 2.68 -8.74 -3.30
CA ASP A 108 3.74 -9.51 -3.95
C ASP A 108 4.17 -10.72 -3.11
N GLN A 109 4.33 -10.55 -1.80
CA GLN A 109 4.64 -11.64 -0.87
C GLN A 109 3.56 -12.71 -0.84
N LEU A 110 2.27 -12.32 -0.87
CA LEU A 110 1.19 -13.29 -0.94
C LEU A 110 1.29 -14.12 -2.23
N TRP A 111 1.43 -13.47 -3.39
CA TRP A 111 1.57 -14.16 -4.67
C TRP A 111 2.79 -15.08 -4.71
N THR A 112 3.95 -14.59 -4.32
CA THR A 112 5.20 -15.34 -4.35
C THR A 112 5.18 -16.51 -3.36
N ASN A 113 4.67 -16.34 -2.14
CA ASN A 113 4.62 -17.42 -1.15
C ASN A 113 3.73 -18.58 -1.61
N TYR A 114 2.48 -18.29 -2.00
CA TYR A 114 1.54 -19.36 -2.37
C TYR A 114 1.86 -20.00 -3.73
N SER A 115 2.53 -19.28 -4.62
CA SER A 115 3.00 -19.82 -5.90
C SER A 115 4.41 -20.41 -5.85
N LYS A 116 5.07 -20.46 -4.68
CA LYS A 116 6.47 -20.91 -4.52
C LYS A 116 7.46 -20.15 -5.41
N GLY A 117 7.28 -18.83 -5.49
CA GLY A 117 8.13 -17.91 -6.26
C GLY A 117 7.88 -17.93 -7.77
N HIS A 118 6.74 -18.47 -8.21
CA HIS A 118 6.39 -18.60 -9.62
C HIS A 118 5.65 -17.38 -10.16
N PHE A 119 4.80 -16.75 -9.34
CA PHE A 119 3.99 -15.57 -9.67
C PHE A 119 4.28 -14.42 -8.71
N GLY A 120 4.01 -13.19 -9.15
CA GLY A 120 4.26 -11.96 -8.39
C GLY A 120 4.72 -10.80 -9.26
N PHE A 121 4.50 -9.59 -8.77
CA PHE A 121 4.98 -8.35 -9.39
C PHE A 121 6.52 -8.27 -9.39
N SER A 122 7.19 -8.77 -8.36
CA SER A 122 8.65 -8.91 -8.32
C SER A 122 9.17 -9.78 -9.45
N ILE A 123 8.48 -10.90 -9.73
CA ILE A 123 8.82 -11.81 -10.81
C ILE A 123 8.63 -11.14 -12.18
N GLN A 124 7.52 -10.42 -12.37
CA GLN A 124 7.24 -9.65 -13.59
C GLN A 124 8.29 -8.55 -13.81
N LYS A 125 8.63 -7.79 -12.76
CA LYS A 125 9.68 -6.77 -12.77
C LYS A 125 11.04 -7.36 -13.18
N LYS A 126 11.45 -8.48 -12.57
CA LYS A 126 12.70 -9.18 -12.90
C LYS A 126 12.76 -9.62 -14.35
N ILE A 127 11.64 -10.12 -14.89
CA ILE A 127 11.56 -10.50 -16.30
C ILE A 127 11.72 -9.26 -17.18
N TYR A 128 10.99 -8.18 -16.90
CA TYR A 128 11.12 -6.91 -17.62
C TYR A 128 12.56 -6.37 -17.60
N GLU A 129 13.20 -6.31 -16.42
CA GLU A 129 14.61 -5.91 -16.26
C GLU A 129 15.55 -6.79 -17.09
N SER A 130 15.38 -8.12 -17.03
CA SER A 130 16.24 -9.07 -17.75
C SER A 130 16.19 -8.92 -19.27
N MET A 131 15.14 -8.27 -19.79
CA MET A 131 14.96 -7.99 -21.20
C MET A 131 15.52 -6.61 -21.62
N GLY A 132 16.09 -5.86 -20.68
CA GLY A 132 16.61 -4.50 -20.89
C GLY A 132 15.63 -3.41 -20.46
N GLY A 133 14.60 -3.76 -19.69
CA GLY A 133 13.60 -2.82 -19.19
C GLY A 133 14.19 -1.70 -18.36
N THR A 134 13.80 -0.46 -18.64
CA THR A 134 14.13 0.70 -17.83
C THR A 134 12.89 1.24 -17.13
N TYR A 135 13.09 2.10 -16.13
CA TYR A 135 12.02 2.74 -15.36
C TYR A 135 11.79 4.20 -15.76
N ASP A 136 12.30 4.58 -16.94
CA ASP A 136 12.13 5.92 -17.48
C ASP A 136 10.71 6.09 -18.01
N ILE A 137 9.86 6.75 -17.22
CA ILE A 137 8.47 7.02 -17.56
C ILE A 137 8.31 7.96 -18.77
N SER A 138 9.38 8.64 -19.20
CA SER A 138 9.37 9.53 -20.37
C SER A 138 9.57 8.81 -21.70
N ASN A 139 10.04 7.55 -21.66
CA ASN A 139 10.36 6.77 -22.85
C ASN A 139 9.80 5.34 -22.76
N ILE A 140 8.65 5.12 -23.41
CA ILE A 140 7.95 3.84 -23.41
C ILE A 140 8.40 2.99 -24.61
N ASP A 141 9.20 1.95 -24.37
CA ASP A 141 9.56 0.97 -25.39
C ASP A 141 8.46 -0.10 -25.56
N MET A 142 7.54 0.16 -26.49
CA MET A 142 6.45 -0.76 -26.82
C MET A 142 6.93 -2.13 -27.32
N LYS A 143 8.08 -2.19 -28.02
CA LYS A 143 8.60 -3.47 -28.52
C LYS A 143 9.08 -4.33 -27.36
N LEU A 144 9.75 -3.72 -26.40
CA LEU A 144 10.21 -4.40 -25.20
C LEU A 144 9.04 -4.87 -24.32
N LEU A 145 8.02 -4.03 -24.13
CA LEU A 145 6.82 -4.41 -23.39
C LEU A 145 6.10 -5.59 -24.04
N ASN A 146 5.95 -5.59 -25.38
CA ASN A 146 5.34 -6.73 -26.08
C ASN A 146 6.14 -8.02 -25.89
N LYS A 147 7.47 -7.97 -26.05
CA LYS A 147 8.32 -9.14 -25.80
C LYS A 147 8.24 -9.61 -24.35
N THR A 148 8.11 -8.69 -23.40
CA THR A 148 7.89 -9.02 -21.97
C THR A 148 6.57 -9.76 -21.81
N CYS A 149 5.48 -9.26 -22.40
CA CYS A 149 4.16 -9.91 -22.38
C CYS A 149 4.18 -11.31 -23.03
N GLU A 150 4.91 -11.50 -24.13
CA GLU A 150 5.14 -12.83 -24.71
C GLU A 150 5.87 -13.76 -23.72
N ARG A 151 6.90 -13.26 -23.04
CA ARG A 151 7.66 -14.05 -22.04
C ARG A 151 6.81 -14.42 -20.82
N LEU A 152 5.88 -13.55 -20.43
CA LEU A 152 4.91 -13.79 -19.36
C LEU A 152 3.76 -14.71 -19.80
N GLY A 153 3.69 -15.10 -21.08
CA GLY A 153 2.62 -15.97 -21.58
C GLY A 153 1.30 -15.27 -21.84
N LEU A 154 1.30 -13.95 -21.98
CA LEU A 154 0.10 -13.14 -22.23
C LEU A 154 -0.19 -12.97 -23.72
N GLN A 155 0.81 -13.26 -24.56
CA GLN A 155 0.72 -13.19 -26.01
C GLN A 155 1.25 -14.48 -26.65
N LEU A 156 0.64 -14.86 -27.76
CA LEU A 156 1.11 -15.94 -28.63
C LEU A 156 1.11 -15.44 -30.08
N ASN A 157 2.26 -15.53 -30.75
CA ASN A 157 2.42 -15.08 -32.15
C ASN A 157 1.97 -13.62 -32.37
N ASN A 158 2.41 -12.69 -31.51
CA ASN A 158 2.01 -11.27 -31.51
C ASN A 158 0.49 -11.01 -31.34
N LYS A 159 -0.26 -11.97 -30.80
CA LYS A 159 -1.69 -11.80 -30.48
C LYS A 159 -1.92 -11.97 -29.00
N TRP A 160 -2.69 -11.06 -28.42
CA TRP A 160 -3.14 -11.16 -27.03
C TRP A 160 -4.02 -12.39 -26.85
N ILE A 161 -3.72 -13.16 -25.81
CA ILE A 161 -4.59 -14.24 -25.36
C ILE A 161 -5.73 -13.59 -24.56
N PRO A 162 -7.01 -13.80 -24.92
CA PRO A 162 -8.11 -13.28 -24.14
C PRO A 162 -8.00 -13.74 -22.68
N TYR A 163 -8.31 -12.85 -21.73
CA TYR A 163 -8.19 -13.13 -20.30
C TYR A 163 -8.86 -14.44 -19.89
N GLU A 164 -10.06 -14.69 -20.41
CA GLU A 164 -10.85 -15.89 -20.13
C GLU A 164 -10.19 -17.19 -20.64
N ASN A 165 -9.24 -17.09 -21.57
CA ASN A 165 -8.52 -18.21 -22.19
C ASN A 165 -7.09 -18.40 -21.63
N LEU A 166 -6.67 -17.61 -20.64
CA LEU A 166 -5.38 -17.80 -19.97
C LEU A 166 -5.36 -19.11 -19.16
N ASN A 167 -4.18 -19.72 -19.05
CA ASN A 167 -3.98 -20.89 -18.19
C ASN A 167 -3.85 -20.43 -16.73
N PHE A 168 -4.90 -20.62 -15.92
CA PHE A 168 -4.89 -20.30 -14.49
C PHE A 168 -4.43 -21.49 -13.64
N SER A 169 -3.18 -21.92 -13.85
CA SER A 169 -2.53 -22.98 -13.08
C SER A 169 -1.04 -22.68 -12.92
N LEU A 170 -0.32 -23.47 -12.11
CA LEU A 170 1.13 -23.36 -11.98
C LEU A 170 1.90 -23.80 -13.22
N GLU A 171 1.24 -24.39 -14.22
CA GLU A 171 1.84 -24.70 -15.52
C GLU A 171 1.96 -23.46 -16.42
N ALA A 172 1.30 -22.35 -16.06
CA ALA A 172 1.46 -21.09 -16.77
C ALA A 172 2.92 -20.60 -16.69
N PRO A 173 3.37 -19.79 -17.68
CA PRO A 173 4.71 -19.23 -17.64
C PRO A 173 4.99 -18.45 -16.36
N LYS A 174 6.25 -18.50 -15.92
CA LYS A 174 6.71 -17.78 -14.72
C LYS A 174 6.40 -16.29 -14.86
N GLY A 175 5.81 -15.71 -13.82
CA GLY A 175 5.40 -14.31 -13.78
C GLY A 175 4.08 -13.99 -14.48
N CYS A 176 3.37 -14.95 -15.08
CA CYS A 176 2.10 -14.70 -15.79
C CYS A 176 1.09 -13.91 -14.94
N PHE A 177 1.01 -14.20 -13.64
CA PHE A 177 0.10 -13.54 -12.70
C PHE A 177 0.84 -12.72 -11.64
N PRO A 178 0.18 -11.68 -11.08
CA PRO A 178 -1.15 -11.17 -11.45
C PRO A 178 -1.15 -10.39 -12.78
N VAL A 179 -2.16 -10.60 -13.62
CA VAL A 179 -2.32 -9.96 -14.94
C VAL A 179 -3.44 -8.92 -14.98
N ALA A 180 -4.56 -9.12 -14.28
CA ALA A 180 -5.72 -8.23 -14.40
C ALA A 180 -5.41 -6.79 -13.95
N TRP A 181 -4.39 -6.58 -13.13
CA TRP A 181 -3.95 -5.23 -12.74
C TRP A 181 -3.45 -4.40 -13.92
N TRP A 182 -2.84 -5.03 -14.93
CA TRP A 182 -2.23 -4.32 -16.06
C TRP A 182 -3.24 -3.84 -17.11
N ASP A 183 -4.50 -4.30 -17.02
CA ASP A 183 -5.60 -3.87 -17.89
C ASP A 183 -6.12 -2.49 -17.46
N SER A 184 -5.82 -1.47 -18.27
CA SER A 184 -6.05 -0.05 -18.00
C SER A 184 -6.29 0.74 -19.30
N PRO A 185 -7.13 1.79 -19.29
CA PRO A 185 -7.32 2.69 -20.45
C PRO A 185 -6.04 3.44 -20.83
N TYR A 186 -5.07 3.56 -19.93
CA TYR A 186 -3.77 4.19 -20.21
C TYR A 186 -2.72 3.21 -20.76
N GLY A 187 -3.07 1.92 -20.87
CA GLY A 187 -2.25 0.87 -21.45
C GLY A 187 -0.80 0.87 -20.95
N ALA A 188 0.14 0.89 -21.90
CA ALA A 188 1.57 0.85 -21.62
C ALA A 188 2.07 1.97 -20.70
N LYS A 189 1.42 3.14 -20.70
CA LYS A 189 1.81 4.25 -19.83
C LYS A 189 1.62 3.88 -18.36
N LEU A 190 0.46 3.35 -18.00
CA LEU A 190 0.22 2.92 -16.62
C LEU A 190 1.13 1.75 -16.23
N ALA A 191 1.40 0.83 -17.15
CA ALA A 191 2.33 -0.27 -16.91
C ALA A 191 3.75 0.23 -16.56
N VAL A 192 4.31 1.17 -17.33
CA VAL A 192 5.65 1.73 -17.05
C VAL A 192 5.67 2.51 -15.74
N TYR A 193 4.61 3.26 -15.42
CA TYR A 193 4.50 3.96 -14.14
C TYR A 193 4.46 2.98 -12.95
N PHE A 194 3.71 1.88 -13.08
CA PHE A 194 3.69 0.88 -12.03
C PHE A 194 5.04 0.15 -11.91
N LEU A 195 5.69 -0.21 -13.02
CA LEU A 195 7.05 -0.77 -13.00
C LEU A 195 8.07 0.17 -12.32
N ALA A 196 8.00 1.47 -12.63
CA ALA A 196 8.81 2.48 -11.96
C ALA A 196 8.48 2.57 -10.46
N ARG A 197 7.19 2.43 -10.09
CA ARG A 197 6.78 2.37 -8.69
C ARG A 197 7.36 1.14 -7.98
N LEU A 198 7.27 -0.05 -8.58
CA LEU A 198 7.88 -1.28 -8.05
C LEU A 198 9.39 -1.09 -7.81
N ASN A 199 10.08 -0.43 -8.73
CA ASN A 199 11.49 -0.10 -8.57
C ASN A 199 11.76 0.87 -7.42
N SER A 200 11.01 1.96 -7.32
CA SER A 200 11.16 2.92 -6.22
C SER A 200 10.89 2.29 -4.85
N CYS A 201 10.01 1.29 -4.80
CA CYS A 201 9.70 0.49 -3.62
C CYS A 201 10.69 -0.64 -3.35
N LYS A 202 11.70 -0.85 -4.20
CA LYS A 202 12.70 -1.93 -4.08
C LYS A 202 12.09 -3.32 -3.98
N ILE A 203 11.01 -3.56 -4.72
CA ILE A 203 10.37 -4.88 -4.83
C ILE A 203 11.33 -5.82 -5.58
N ASN A 204 11.76 -6.89 -4.92
CA ASN A 204 12.79 -7.82 -5.40
C ASN A 204 12.29 -9.26 -5.41
#